data_AF-E1Z730-F1
#
_entry.id   AF-E1Z730-F1
#
_cell.length_a   1.000
_cell.length_b   1.000
_cell.length_c   1.000
_cell.angle_alpha   90.00
_cell.angle_beta   90.00
_cell.angle_gamma   90.00
#
_symmetry.space_group_name_H-M   'P 1'
#
loop_
_entity.id
_entity.type
_entity.pdbx_description
1 polymer ?
#
loop_
_entity_poly.entity_id
_entity_poly.type
_entity_poly.pdbx_seq_one_letter_code
_entity_poly.pdbx_strand_id
1 'polypeptide(L)'
;GPHLVVVPASLLENWQRELRRWCPGLKVVVYYGKHRAVVRKRLATLRWDRLDRGFLEKWRWSHLIMDEAHALKNRNASRTTRLRRVSNASRRRIMMTGTPLQNDLAELQNLLHFLLPSVFAA
;
A
#
# COMPACT_ATOMS: atom_id res chain seq x y z
N GLY A 1 3.77 -10.56 -10.61
CA GLY A 1 2.63 -9.67 -10.93
C GLY A 1 2.94 -8.26 -10.45
N PRO A 2 2.02 -7.29 -10.49
CA PRO A 2 2.25 -6.01 -9.84
C PRO A 2 2.15 -6.16 -8.31
N HIS A 3 3.14 -5.63 -7.59
CA HIS A 3 3.21 -5.63 -6.12
C HIS A 3 3.23 -4.18 -5.63
N LEU A 4 2.51 -3.88 -4.55
CA LEU A 4 2.48 -2.56 -3.94
C LEU A 4 3.03 -2.65 -2.52
N VAL A 5 4.06 -1.85 -2.23
CA VAL A 5 4.61 -1.70 -0.89
C VAL A 5 4.27 -0.30 -0.40
N VAL A 6 3.60 -0.22 0.75
CA VAL A 6 3.23 1.03 1.42
C VAL A 6 4.13 1.16 2.64
N VAL A 7 4.93 2.22 2.66
CA VAL A 7 5.93 2.47 3.71
C VAL A 7 5.87 3.94 4.13
N PRO A 8 6.28 4.27 5.37
CA PRO A 8 6.57 5.65 5.77
C PRO A 8 7.50 6.35 4.79
N ALA A 9 7.31 7.65 4.59
CA ALA A 9 8.11 8.41 3.63
C ALA A 9 9.62 8.34 3.93
N SER A 10 9.99 8.29 5.22
CA SER A 10 11.37 8.14 5.69
C SER A 10 12.01 6.81 5.30
N LEU A 11 11.23 5.76 5.06
CA LEU A 11 11.72 4.41 4.71
C LEU A 11 11.78 4.16 3.20
N LEU A 12 11.27 5.07 2.37
CA LEU A 12 11.21 4.88 0.91
C LEU A 12 12.58 4.65 0.28
N GLU A 13 13.58 5.46 0.65
CA GLU A 13 14.93 5.34 0.09
C GLU A 13 15.61 4.04 0.53
N ASN A 14 15.41 3.65 1.79
CA ASN A 14 15.93 2.39 2.31
C ASN A 14 15.34 1.20 1.54
N TRP A 15 14.02 1.12 1.42
CA TRP A 15 13.34 0.09 0.63
C TRP A 15 13.83 0.04 -0.83
N GLN A 16 14.02 1.20 -1.44
CA GLN A 16 14.51 1.28 -2.81
C GLN A 16 15.94 0.72 -2.94
N ARG A 17 16.82 1.03 -1.98
CA ARG A 17 18.19 0.55 -1.94
C ARG A 17 18.25 -0.97 -1.74
N GLU A 18 17.52 -1.47 -0.75
CA GLU A 18 17.49 -2.90 -0.43
C GLU A 18 16.89 -3.72 -1.59
N LEU A 19 15.79 -3.26 -2.21
CA LEU A 19 15.21 -3.97 -3.36
C LEU A 19 16.17 -4.02 -4.56
N ARG A 20 16.95 -2.96 -4.81
CA ARG A 20 17.96 -2.99 -5.87
C ARG A 20 19.13 -3.92 -5.55
N ARG A 21 19.53 -3.98 -4.27
CA ARG A 21 20.62 -4.83 -3.81
C ARG A 21 20.25 -6.31 -3.88
N TRP A 22 19.12 -6.69 -3.29
CA TRP A 22 18.72 -8.09 -3.13
C TRP A 22 17.91 -8.63 -4.30
N CYS A 23 17.23 -7.76 -5.05
CA CYS A 23 16.38 -8.16 -6.18
C CYS A 23 16.60 -7.25 -7.40
N PRO A 24 17.81 -7.20 -7.98
CA PRO A 24 18.13 -6.29 -9.09
C PRO A 24 17.27 -6.51 -10.34
N GLY A 25 16.71 -7.71 -10.53
CA GLY A 25 15.79 -8.02 -11.62
C GLY A 25 14.38 -7.41 -11.46
N LEU A 26 14.03 -6.89 -10.29
CA LEU A 26 12.72 -6.26 -10.06
C LEU A 26 12.72 -4.81 -10.55
N LYS A 27 11.70 -4.47 -11.36
CA LYS A 27 11.44 -3.08 -11.76
C LYS A 27 10.76 -2.34 -10.61
N VAL A 28 11.52 -1.57 -9.85
CA VAL A 28 11.03 -0.77 -8.72
C VAL A 28 10.60 0.63 -9.19
N VAL A 29 9.37 1.03 -8.84
CA VAL A 29 8.83 2.37 -9.14
C VAL A 29 8.38 3.04 -7.86
N VAL A 30 8.86 4.26 -7.61
CA VAL A 30 8.52 5.04 -6.41
C VAL A 30 7.34 5.97 -6.71
N TYR A 31 6.25 5.82 -5.96
CA TYR A 31 5.03 6.62 -6.11
C TYR A 31 4.84 7.59 -4.93
N TYR A 32 5.66 8.63 -4.87
CA TYR A 32 5.64 9.62 -3.78
C TYR A 32 5.89 11.04 -4.28
N GLY A 33 5.33 12.04 -3.59
CA GLY A 33 5.53 13.47 -3.88
C GLY A 33 5.35 13.84 -5.37
N LYS A 34 6.31 14.61 -5.89
CA LYS A 34 6.35 15.09 -7.28
C LYS A 34 6.47 13.95 -8.31
N HIS A 35 7.05 12.81 -7.92
CA HIS A 35 7.19 11.65 -8.81
C HIS A 35 5.85 10.99 -9.16
N ARG A 36 4.79 11.23 -8.38
CA ARG A 36 3.46 10.68 -8.66
C ARG A 36 2.95 11.07 -10.05
N ALA A 37 3.13 12.33 -10.45
CA ALA A 37 2.68 12.82 -11.75
C ALA A 37 3.47 12.17 -12.90
N VAL A 38 4.78 12.01 -12.73
CA VAL A 38 5.65 11.38 -13.73
C VAL A 38 5.32 9.90 -13.89
N VAL A 39 5.17 9.16 -12.78
CA VAL A 39 4.81 7.74 -12.79
C VAL A 39 3.44 7.53 -13.42
N ARG A 40 2.47 8.37 -13.05
CA ARG A 40 1.13 8.41 -13.65
C ARG A 40 1.18 8.60 -15.15
N LYS A 41 1.95 9.57 -15.65
CA LYS A 41 2.09 9.83 -17.09
C LYS A 41 2.76 8.66 -17.80
N ARG A 42 3.87 8.15 -17.26
CA ARG A 42 4.62 7.02 -17.81
C ARG A 42 3.79 5.75 -17.90
N LEU A 43 3.00 5.46 -16.87
CA LEU A 43 2.10 4.31 -16.85
C LEU A 43 0.85 4.56 -17.71
N ALA A 44 0.35 5.79 -17.82
CA ALA A 44 -0.76 6.11 -18.72
C ALA A 44 -0.39 5.94 -20.20
N THR A 45 0.83 6.29 -20.59
CA THR A 45 1.35 6.05 -21.96
C THR A 45 1.39 4.56 -22.32
N LEU A 46 1.46 3.66 -21.32
CA LEU A 46 1.46 2.21 -21.51
C LEU A 46 0.05 1.60 -21.68
N ARG A 47 -0.91 2.37 -22.26
CA ARG A 47 -2.32 2.01 -22.52
C ARG A 47 -3.29 2.10 -21.34
N TRP A 48 -3.07 3.04 -20.41
CA TRP A 48 -3.96 3.16 -19.23
C TRP A 48 -4.53 4.58 -19.16
N ASP A 49 -5.81 4.68 -19.52
CA ASP A 49 -6.55 5.90 -19.80
C ASP A 49 -6.45 6.98 -18.70
N ARG A 50 -6.72 8.23 -19.12
CA ARG A 50 -6.62 9.50 -18.41
C ARG A 50 -7.11 9.40 -16.95
N LEU A 51 -6.27 9.91 -16.06
CA LEU A 51 -6.32 9.66 -14.63
C LEU A 51 -7.45 10.38 -13.91
N ASP A 52 -8.53 9.64 -13.70
CA ASP A 52 -9.52 9.93 -12.68
C ASP A 52 -9.05 9.49 -11.27
N ARG A 53 -9.77 9.93 -10.22
CA ARG A 53 -9.53 9.52 -8.83
C ARG A 53 -9.38 7.98 -8.71
N GLY A 54 -8.44 7.52 -7.89
CA GLY A 54 -8.27 6.09 -7.61
C GLY A 54 -7.30 5.33 -8.53
N PHE A 55 -6.24 5.97 -9.06
CA PHE A 55 -5.23 5.30 -9.90
C PHE A 55 -4.77 3.94 -9.35
N LEU A 56 -4.43 3.86 -8.06
CA LEU A 56 -3.96 2.62 -7.43
C LEU A 56 -5.09 1.60 -7.18
N GLU A 57 -6.34 2.04 -7.11
CA GLU A 57 -7.51 1.19 -6.86
C GLU A 57 -7.89 0.37 -8.11
N LYS A 58 -7.56 0.87 -9.31
CA LYS A 58 -7.81 0.17 -10.58
C LYS A 58 -6.88 -1.03 -10.81
N TRP A 59 -5.80 -1.15 -10.05
CA TRP A 59 -4.79 -2.20 -10.25
C TRP A 59 -5.15 -3.44 -9.44
N ARG A 60 -5.13 -4.61 -10.10
CA ARG A 60 -5.25 -5.91 -9.43
C ARG A 60 -3.91 -6.33 -8.84
N TRP A 61 -3.59 -5.79 -7.67
CA TRP A 61 -2.33 -6.09 -6.98
C TRP A 61 -2.24 -7.56 -6.59
N SER A 62 -1.11 -8.19 -6.90
CA SER A 62 -0.83 -9.56 -6.46
C SER A 62 -0.60 -9.62 -4.95
N HIS A 63 0.18 -8.67 -4.43
CA HIS A 63 0.42 -8.50 -3.00
C HIS A 63 0.41 -7.00 -2.65
N LEU A 64 -0.25 -6.67 -1.54
CA LEU A 64 -0.15 -5.39 -0.86
C LEU A 64 0.62 -5.60 0.44
N ILE A 65 1.80 -5.00 0.53
CA ILE A 65 2.67 -5.07 1.70
C ILE A 65 2.59 -3.72 2.40
N MET A 66 2.30 -3.74 3.69
CA MET A 66 2.27 -2.54 4.52
C MET A 66 3.29 -2.64 5.63
N ASP A 67 4.29 -1.78 5.54
CA ASP A 67 5.31 -1.62 6.56
C ASP A 67 4.87 -0.55 7.57
N GLU A 68 5.30 -0.71 8.82
CA GLU A 68 4.85 0.09 9.96
C GLU A 68 3.32 0.23 10.02
N ALA A 69 2.63 -0.92 10.03
CA ALA A 69 1.16 -0.98 10.00
C ALA A 69 0.48 -0.26 11.16
N HIS A 70 1.18 -0.02 12.27
CA HIS A 70 0.74 0.82 13.37
C HIS A 70 0.40 2.27 12.92
N ALA A 71 0.91 2.71 11.77
CA ALA A 71 0.53 3.99 11.15
C ALA A 71 -0.94 4.04 10.65
N LEU A 72 -1.68 2.93 10.70
CA LEU A 72 -3.12 2.84 10.37
C LEU A 72 -4.08 3.01 11.56
N LYS A 73 -3.57 3.26 12.77
CA LYS A 73 -4.39 3.35 14.01
C LYS A 73 -5.66 4.21 13.87
N ASN A 74 -5.60 5.33 13.15
CA ASN A 74 -6.75 6.23 12.99
C ASN A 74 -7.68 5.82 11.83
N ARG A 75 -8.83 5.19 12.15
CA ARG A 75 -9.92 4.82 11.20
C ARG A 75 -10.40 6.00 10.35
N ASN A 76 -10.54 7.18 10.95
CA ASN A 76 -11.15 8.35 10.32
C ASN A 76 -10.20 9.15 9.44
N ALA A 77 -8.91 8.77 9.38
CA ALA A 77 -7.98 9.43 8.49
C ALA A 77 -8.33 9.09 7.02
N SER A 78 -8.42 10.12 6.18
CA SER A 78 -8.66 9.98 4.73
C SER A 78 -7.68 9.00 4.05
N ARG A 79 -6.49 8.82 4.64
CA ARG A 79 -5.47 7.84 4.24
C ARG A 79 -5.94 6.40 4.43
N THR A 80 -6.55 6.09 5.57
CA THR A 80 -7.04 4.75 5.92
C THR A 80 -8.17 4.31 4.99
N THR A 81 -9.13 5.20 4.70
CA THR A 81 -10.23 4.92 3.76
C THR A 81 -9.73 4.63 2.35
N ARG A 82 -8.76 5.40 1.85
CA ARG A 82 -8.16 5.17 0.53
C ARG A 82 -7.37 3.86 0.48
N LEU A 83 -6.61 3.56 1.53
CA LEU A 83 -5.86 2.30 1.63
C LEU A 83 -6.79 1.09 1.69
N ARG A 84 -7.95 1.19 2.35
CA ARG A 84 -8.97 0.13 2.33
C ARG A 84 -9.47 -0.17 0.92
N ARG A 85 -9.73 0.85 0.09
CA ARG A 85 -10.15 0.64 -1.31
C ARG A 85 -9.08 -0.07 -2.13
N VAL A 86 -7.82 0.34 -1.99
CA VAL A 86 -6.68 -0.31 -2.66
C VAL A 86 -6.49 -1.75 -2.14
N SER A 87 -6.65 -1.96 -0.83
CA SER A 87 -6.55 -3.25 -0.18
C SER A 87 -7.60 -4.24 -0.68
N ASN A 88 -8.84 -3.78 -0.88
CA ASN A 88 -9.90 -4.61 -1.46
C ASN A 88 -9.61 -5.06 -2.89
N ALA A 89 -8.87 -4.28 -3.68
CA ALA A 89 -8.42 -4.67 -5.02
C ALA A 89 -7.23 -5.65 -5.02
N SER A 90 -6.61 -5.91 -3.86
CA SER A 90 -5.43 -6.77 -3.73
C SER A 90 -5.80 -8.22 -3.40
N ARG A 91 -5.08 -9.18 -4.00
CA ARG A 91 -5.29 -10.62 -3.76
C ARG A 91 -4.77 -11.09 -2.40
N ARG A 92 -3.62 -10.57 -1.97
CA ARG A 92 -2.94 -10.96 -0.73
C ARG A 92 -2.40 -9.72 -0.03
N ARG A 93 -2.41 -9.75 1.30
CA ARG A 93 -2.05 -8.61 2.14
C ARG A 93 -1.08 -9.07 3.20
N ILE A 94 -0.04 -8.29 3.41
CA ILE A 94 0.98 -8.52 4.42
C ILE A 94 1.11 -7.23 5.21
N MET A 95 1.06 -7.32 6.54
CA MET A 95 1.35 -6.20 7.42
C MET A 95 2.56 -6.55 8.28
N MET A 96 3.46 -5.59 8.43
CA MET A 96 4.64 -5.67 9.26
C MET A 96 4.61 -4.51 10.24
N THR A 97 4.96 -4.76 11.50
CA THR A 97 5.04 -3.73 12.54
C THR A 97 6.11 -4.14 13.55
N GLY A 98 7.00 -3.20 13.89
CA GLY A 98 7.99 -3.40 14.94
C GLY A 98 7.43 -3.21 16.35
N THR A 99 6.30 -2.51 16.48
CA THR A 99 5.61 -2.32 17.75
C THR A 99 4.53 -3.37 17.92
N PRO A 100 4.52 -4.14 19.03
CA PRO A 100 3.40 -5.01 19.36
C PRO A 100 2.13 -4.16 19.51
N LEU A 101 0.99 -4.77 19.21
CA LEU A 101 -0.32 -4.13 19.33
C LEU A 101 -0.44 -3.51 20.73
N GLN A 102 -0.68 -2.20 20.81
CA GLN A 102 -1.08 -1.61 22.09
C GLN A 102 -2.45 -2.18 22.42
N ASN A 103 -2.71 -2.53 23.69
CA ASN A 103 -3.93 -3.21 24.17
C ASN A 103 -5.22 -2.41 23.92
N ASP A 104 -5.59 -2.22 22.65
CA ASP A 104 -6.76 -1.54 22.17
C ASP A 104 -7.45 -2.45 21.15
N LEU A 105 -8.65 -2.90 21.52
CA LEU A 105 -9.49 -3.75 20.68
C LEU A 105 -9.85 -3.06 19.36
N ALA A 106 -9.99 -1.72 19.36
CA ALA A 106 -10.29 -0.97 18.15
C ALA A 106 -9.12 -1.00 17.16
N GLU A 107 -7.89 -0.95 17.65
CA GLU A 107 -6.68 -1.12 16.83
C GLU A 107 -6.62 -2.53 16.23
N LEU A 108 -6.87 -3.56 17.04
CA LEU A 108 -6.90 -4.95 16.55
C LEU A 108 -7.94 -5.13 15.45
N GLN A 109 -9.17 -4.63 15.66
CA GLN A 109 -10.23 -4.68 14.66
C GLN A 109 -9.81 -3.96 13.36
N ASN A 110 -9.06 -2.86 13.43
CA ASN A 110 -8.57 -2.17 12.23
C ASN A 110 -7.65 -3.04 11.39
N LEU A 111 -6.72 -3.72 12.05
CA LEU A 111 -5.77 -4.60 11.41
C LEU A 111 -6.46 -5.84 10.82
N LEU A 112 -7.38 -6.44 11.58
CA LEU A 112 -8.14 -7.62 11.13
C LEU A 112 -9.03 -7.31 9.92
N HIS A 113 -9.76 -6.19 9.93
CA HIS A 113 -10.54 -5.77 8.77
C HIS A 113 -9.64 -5.50 7.55
N PHE A 114 -8.40 -5.03 7.75
CA PHE A 114 -7.47 -4.83 6.64
C PHE A 114 -6.96 -6.14 6.07
N LEU A 115 -6.56 -7.10 6.91
CA LEU A 115 -6.02 -8.40 6.47
C LEU A 115 -7.09 -9.30 5.88
N LEU A 116 -8.26 -9.37 6.53
CA LEU A 116 -9.31 -10.35 6.28
C LEU A 116 -10.68 -9.65 6.19
N PRO A 117 -10.91 -8.80 5.18
CA PRO A 117 -12.17 -8.06 5.07
C PRO A 117 -13.35 -8.98 4.83
N SER A 118 -13.16 -10.18 4.27
CA SER A 118 -14.23 -11.15 4.04
C SER A 118 -14.72 -11.81 5.34
N VAL A 119 -13.86 -11.89 6.36
CA VAL A 119 -14.20 -12.46 7.67
C VAL A 119 -14.73 -11.39 8.61
N PHE A 120 -14.18 -10.18 8.53
CA PHE A 120 -14.50 -9.07 9.42
C PHE A 120 -15.21 -7.92 8.68
N ALA A 121 -16.13 -8.24 7.77
CA ALA A 121 -16.96 -7.21 7.12
C ALA A 121 -18.02 -6.70 8.10
N ALA A 122 -17.75 -5.56 8.73
CA ALA A 122 -18.76 -4.69 9.34
C ALA A 122 -18.63 -3.29 8.77
#